data_AF-A0A964JJR0-F1
#
_entry.id   AF-A0A964JJR0-F1
#
_cell.length_a   1.000
_cell.length_b   1.000
_cell.length_c   1.000
_cell.angle_alpha   90.00
_cell.angle_beta   90.00
_cell.angle_gamma   90.00
#
_symmetry.space_group_name_H-M   'P 1'
#
loop_
_entity.id
_entity.type
_entity.pdbx_description
1 polymer ?
#
loop_
_entity_poly.entity_id
_entity_poly.type
_entity_poly.pdbx_seq_one_letter_code
_entity_poly.pdbx_strand_id
1 'polypeptide(L)'
;MVLVSLDGVRDDPSGLAEVIRRHALDPSRWHLTSTTDESVRELSAALGVRYRRMADGSFNHSALLTVLDREGVVKGRVEGTAQGVEALAQLVVESSAAPLTDPRRSPAPSPRPR
;
A
#
# COMPACT_ATOMS: atom_id res chain seq x y z
N MET A 1 3.30 -2.16 -6.79
CA MET A 1 2.87 -0.99 -6.01
C MET A 1 1.35 -1.01 -5.92
N VAL A 2 0.81 -0.60 -4.78
CA VAL A 2 -0.64 -0.62 -4.54
C VAL A 2 -1.13 0.80 -4.32
N LEU A 3 -2.24 1.15 -4.96
CA LEU A 3 -3.01 2.37 -4.72
C LEU A 3 -4.38 1.96 -4.19
N VAL A 4 -4.77 2.49 -3.04
CA VAL A 4 -6.07 2.23 -2.42
C VAL A 4 -6.89 3.50 -2.54
N SER A 5 -8.10 3.40 -3.09
CA SER A 5 -9.02 4.53 -3.15
C SER A 5 -9.46 4.97 -1.75
N LEU A 6 -9.64 6.29 -1.58
CA LEU A 6 -10.25 6.88 -0.39
C LEU A 6 -11.79 7.00 -0.52
N ASP A 7 -12.35 6.71 -1.69
CA ASP A 7 -13.78 6.81 -1.95
C ASP A 7 -14.41 5.42 -2.12
N GLY A 8 -14.68 4.78 -0.98
CA GLY A 8 -15.28 3.44 -0.94
C GLY A 8 -16.72 3.37 -1.42
N VAL A 9 -17.35 4.51 -1.73
CA VAL A 9 -18.73 4.58 -2.21
C VAL A 9 -18.80 4.71 -3.72
N ARG A 10 -17.94 5.55 -4.33
CA ARG A 10 -18.02 5.88 -5.76
C ARG A 10 -16.98 5.16 -6.62
N ASP A 11 -15.82 4.80 -6.06
CA ASP A 11 -14.78 4.16 -6.85
C ASP A 11 -15.03 2.66 -6.94
N ASP A 12 -15.29 2.22 -8.16
CA ASP A 12 -15.51 0.82 -8.52
C ASP A 12 -14.40 0.33 -9.48
N PRO A 13 -14.34 -0.98 -9.80
CA PRO A 13 -13.30 -1.50 -10.70
C PRO A 13 -13.26 -0.83 -12.09
N SER A 14 -14.39 -0.38 -12.61
CA SER A 14 -14.46 0.29 -13.92
C SER A 14 -13.85 1.69 -13.88
N GLY A 15 -14.13 2.45 -12.82
CA GLY A 15 -13.53 3.76 -12.56
C GLY A 15 -12.03 3.65 -12.33
N LEU A 16 -11.57 2.66 -11.56
CA LEU A 16 -10.14 2.42 -11.33
C LEU A 16 -9.41 2.01 -12.62
N ALA A 17 -10.04 1.24 -13.51
CA ALA A 17 -9.47 0.92 -14.82
C ALA A 17 -9.33 2.17 -15.72
N GLU A 18 -10.25 3.13 -15.62
CA GLU A 18 -10.12 4.43 -16.27
C GLU A 18 -8.95 5.25 -15.69
N VAL A 19 -8.73 5.21 -14.37
CA VAL A 19 -7.55 5.86 -13.73
C VAL A 19 -6.24 5.26 -14.27
N ILE A 20 -6.14 3.94 -14.38
CA ILE A 20 -4.97 3.26 -14.98
C ILE A 20 -4.71 3.79 -16.39
N ARG A 21 -5.74 3.85 -17.24
CA ARG A 21 -5.61 4.33 -18.62
C ARG A 21 -5.23 5.81 -18.70
N ARG A 22 -5.93 6.67 -17.93
CA ARG A 22 -5.71 8.12 -17.92
C ARG A 22 -4.29 8.50 -17.52
N HIS A 23 -3.72 7.80 -16.55
CA HIS A 23 -2.38 8.07 -16.04
C HIS A 23 -1.29 7.16 -16.65
N ALA A 24 -1.64 6.36 -17.66
CA ALA A 24 -0.73 5.42 -18.32
C ALA A 24 0.04 4.52 -17.32
N LEU A 25 -0.64 4.04 -16.28
CA LEU A 25 -0.03 3.19 -15.27
C LEU A 25 0.21 1.78 -15.86
N ASP A 26 1.43 1.28 -15.71
CA ASP A 26 1.75 -0.11 -16.08
C ASP A 26 1.04 -1.09 -15.14
N PRO A 27 0.06 -1.86 -15.61
CA PRO A 27 -0.74 -2.76 -14.77
C PRO A 27 0.07 -3.97 -14.26
N SER A 28 1.26 -4.24 -14.83
CA SER A 28 2.18 -5.26 -14.27
C SER A 28 2.87 -4.78 -13.00
N ARG A 29 2.90 -3.46 -12.76
CA ARG A 29 3.55 -2.82 -11.62
C ARG A 29 2.56 -2.19 -10.64
N TRP A 30 1.42 -1.73 -11.12
CA TRP A 30 0.42 -1.01 -10.33
C TRP A 30 -0.85 -1.83 -10.14
N HIS A 31 -1.26 -1.94 -8.89
CA HIS A 31 -2.55 -2.52 -8.51
C HIS A 31 -3.40 -1.43 -7.85
N LEU A 32 -4.55 -1.11 -8.45
CA LEU A 32 -5.51 -0.18 -7.88
C LEU A 32 -6.65 -0.98 -7.26
N THR A 33 -7.06 -0.60 -6.06
CA THR A 33 -8.16 -1.26 -5.36
C THR A 33 -9.04 -0.26 -4.63
N SER A 34 -10.31 -0.61 -4.48
CA SER A 34 -11.29 0.10 -3.67
C SER A 34 -11.77 -0.83 -2.56
N THR A 35 -12.23 -0.27 -1.45
CA THR A 35 -12.75 -1.01 -0.29
C THR A 35 -13.86 -0.18 0.36
N THR A 36 -14.54 -0.73 1.37
CA THR A 36 -15.64 -0.01 2.03
C THR A 36 -15.13 1.24 2.76
N ASP A 37 -16.00 2.24 2.94
CA ASP A 37 -15.68 3.45 3.72
C ASP A 37 -15.16 3.14 5.13
N GLU A 38 -15.61 2.04 5.73
CA GLU A 38 -15.11 1.55 7.02
C GLU A 38 -13.65 1.10 6.92
N SER A 39 -13.32 0.23 5.98
CA SER A 39 -11.95 -0.23 5.76
C SER A 39 -11.02 0.91 5.30
N VAL A 40 -11.52 1.91 4.58
CA VAL A 40 -10.76 3.13 4.25
C VAL A 40 -10.38 3.89 5.53
N ARG A 41 -11.32 4.05 6.49
CA ARG A 41 -11.03 4.69 7.79
C ARG A 41 -9.99 3.90 8.59
N GLU A 42 -10.15 2.59 8.69
CA GLU A 42 -9.22 1.71 9.42
C GLU A 42 -7.81 1.75 8.83
N LEU A 43 -7.70 1.56 7.50
CA LEU A 43 -6.42 1.59 6.82
C LEU A 43 -5.75 2.96 6.96
N SER A 44 -6.51 4.04 6.82
CA SER A 44 -5.99 5.40 6.96
C SER A 44 -5.46 5.65 8.39
N ALA A 45 -6.18 5.18 9.41
CA ALA A 45 -5.73 5.26 10.80
C ALA A 45 -4.45 4.45 11.04
N ALA A 46 -4.39 3.21 10.52
CA ALA A 46 -3.22 2.35 10.66
C ALA A 46 -1.97 2.91 9.95
N LEU A 47 -2.15 3.53 8.78
CA LEU A 47 -1.05 4.06 7.98
C LEU A 47 -0.71 5.53 8.28
N GLY A 48 -1.54 6.23 9.04
CA GLY A 48 -1.36 7.65 9.37
C GLY A 48 -1.79 8.60 8.25
N VAL A 49 -2.65 8.16 7.34
CA VAL A 49 -3.23 8.99 6.28
C VAL A 49 -4.32 9.86 6.88
N ARG A 50 -4.20 11.19 6.73
CA ARG A 50 -5.26 12.12 7.12
C ARG A 50 -6.09 12.46 5.89
N TYR A 51 -7.40 12.32 5.98
CA TYR A 51 -8.30 12.71 4.91
C TYR A 51 -9.62 13.28 5.45
N ARG A 52 -10.31 14.05 4.62
CA ARG A 52 -11.62 14.61 4.88
C ARG A 52 -12.41 14.68 3.58
N ARG A 53 -13.61 14.11 3.58
CA ARG A 53 -14.60 14.28 2.52
C ARG A 53 -15.21 15.68 2.61
N MET A 54 -15.29 16.37 1.48
CA MET A 54 -15.82 17.72 1.34
C MET A 54 -17.30 17.67 0.89
N ALA A 55 -18.00 18.79 0.97
CA ALA A 55 -19.43 18.86 0.65
C ALA A 55 -19.74 18.56 -0.82
N ASP A 56 -18.83 18.87 -1.73
CA ASP A 56 -18.91 18.53 -3.16
C ASP A 56 -18.51 17.06 -3.46
N GLY A 57 -18.19 16.30 -2.42
CA GLY A 57 -17.69 14.94 -2.50
C GLY A 57 -16.19 14.83 -2.77
N SER A 58 -15.45 15.91 -3.00
CA SER A 58 -13.99 15.82 -3.14
C SER A 58 -13.32 15.41 -1.80
N PHE A 59 -12.04 15.07 -1.85
CA PHE A 59 -11.28 14.68 -0.67
C PHE A 59 -10.05 15.55 -0.47
N ASN A 60 -10.01 16.27 0.64
CA ASN A 60 -8.75 16.82 1.15
C ASN A 60 -7.99 15.70 1.84
N HIS A 61 -6.75 15.44 1.42
CA HIS A 61 -5.96 14.33 1.95
C HIS A 61 -4.48 14.68 2.00
N SER A 62 -3.75 14.05 2.92
CA SER A 62 -2.29 14.07 2.93
C SER A 62 -1.74 13.23 1.77
N ALA A 63 -0.83 13.78 0.96
CA ALA A 63 -0.02 12.97 0.05
C ALA A 63 1.01 12.21 0.87
N LEU A 64 0.83 10.90 1.04
CA LEU A 64 1.68 10.04 1.86
C LEU A 64 1.96 8.75 1.08
N LEU A 65 3.24 8.40 0.94
CA LEU A 65 3.67 7.08 0.47
C LEU A 65 4.22 6.30 1.67
N THR A 66 3.72 5.08 1.86
CA THR A 66 4.16 4.21 2.95
C THR A 66 4.91 3.00 2.38
N VAL A 67 6.08 2.71 2.93
CA VAL A 67 6.84 1.50 2.60
C VAL A 67 6.62 0.47 3.70
N LEU A 68 6.19 -0.72 3.29
CA LEU A 68 6.04 -1.89 4.14
C LEU A 68 7.14 -2.90 3.78
N ASP A 69 7.64 -3.64 4.77
CA ASP A 69 8.42 -4.86 4.51
C ASP A 69 7.51 -6.04 4.13
N ARG A 70 8.12 -7.22 3.96
CA ARG A 70 7.41 -8.42 3.53
C ARG A 70 6.46 -8.97 4.58
N GLU A 71 6.68 -8.63 5.84
CA GLU A 71 5.84 -8.99 6.98
C GLU A 71 4.69 -7.99 7.19
N GLY A 72 4.63 -6.92 6.38
CA GLY A 72 3.62 -5.88 6.46
C GLY A 72 3.93 -4.80 7.50
N VAL A 73 5.15 -4.77 8.03
CA VAL A 73 5.58 -3.76 9.00
C VAL A 73 5.97 -2.48 8.28
N VAL A 74 5.48 -1.33 8.78
CA VAL A 74 5.86 -0.02 8.24
C VAL A 74 7.34 0.26 8.50
N LYS A 75 8.11 0.41 7.43
CA LYS A 75 9.55 0.72 7.49
C LYS A 75 9.83 2.21 7.37
N GLY A 76 8.94 2.94 6.70
CA GLY A 76 9.03 4.39 6.63
C GLY A 76 7.92 4.99 5.78
N ARG A 77 7.93 6.32 5.73
CA ARG A 77 6.92 7.12 5.04
C ARG A 77 7.58 8.33 4.37
N VAL A 78 7.01 8.74 3.25
CA VAL A 78 7.41 9.93 2.48
C VAL A 78 6.18 10.82 2.37
N GLU A 79 6.30 12.06 2.84
CA GLU A 79 5.21 13.03 2.88
C GLU A 79 5.34 14.07 1.76
N GLY A 80 4.23 14.34 1.10
CA GLY A 80 4.17 15.25 -0.04
C GLY A 80 4.82 14.68 -1.30
N THR A 81 4.90 15.52 -2.31
CA THR A 81 5.55 15.24 -3.60
C THR A 81 6.88 15.96 -3.76
N ALA A 82 7.28 16.77 -2.77
CA ALA A 82 8.49 17.57 -2.79
C ALA A 82 9.74 16.77 -2.38
N GLN A 83 9.54 15.66 -1.67
CA GLN A 83 10.61 14.75 -1.30
C GLN A 83 10.97 13.95 -2.56
N GLY A 84 12.21 14.10 -3.03
CA GLY A 84 12.72 13.41 -4.22
C GLY A 84 12.57 11.89 -4.12
N VAL A 85 12.59 11.21 -5.26
CA VAL A 85 12.39 9.75 -5.35
C VAL A 85 13.51 8.94 -4.69
N GLU A 86 14.65 9.57 -4.42
CA GLU A 86 15.85 8.96 -3.85
C GLU A 86 15.59 8.44 -2.42
N ALA A 87 14.93 9.24 -1.59
CA ALA A 87 14.62 8.85 -0.22
C ALA A 87 13.67 7.63 -0.19
N LEU A 88 12.68 7.62 -1.09
CA LEU A 88 11.78 6.49 -1.25
C LEU A 88 12.50 5.25 -1.76
N ALA A 89 13.37 5.40 -2.76
CA ALA A 89 14.13 4.30 -3.34
C ALA A 89 15.06 3.65 -2.30
N GLN A 90 15.77 4.47 -1.52
CA GLN A 90 16.64 3.99 -0.45
C GLN A 90 15.84 3.21 0.61
N LEU A 91 14.71 3.76 1.04
CA LEU A 91 13.83 3.10 2.01
C LEU A 91 13.32 1.74 1.50
N VAL A 92 12.97 1.64 0.21
CA VAL A 92 12.54 0.37 -0.40
C VAL A 92 13.69 -0.64 -0.43
N VAL A 93 14.90 -0.23 -0.78
CA VAL A 93 16.08 -1.11 -0.81
C VAL A 93 16.36 -1.67 0.59
N GLU A 94 16.38 -0.82 1.61
CA GLU A 94 16.61 -1.21 3.01
C GLU A 94 15.51 -2.15 3.54
N SER A 95 14.27 -1.95 3.10
CA SER A 95 13.11 -2.76 3.52
C SER A 95 13.07 -4.15 2.86
N SER A 96 13.84 -4.37 1.79
CA SER A 96 13.79 -5.61 0.99
C SER A 96 14.71 -6.74 1.50
N ALA A 97 15.57 -6.43 2.48
CA ALA A 97 16.69 -7.28 2.89
C ALA A 97 16.31 -8.52 3.73
N ALA A 98 15.09 -8.62 4.26
CA ALA A 98 14.65 -9.78 5.04
C ALA A 98 13.91 -10.82 4.16
N PRO A 99 14.31 -12.11 4.18
CA PRO A 99 13.51 -13.18 3.57
C PRO A 99 12.24 -13.41 4.39
N LEU A 100 11.11 -13.60 3.68
CA LEU A 100 9.86 -14.05 4.28
C LEU A 100 10.10 -15.40 4.98
N THR A 101 9.98 -15.44 6.30
CA THR A 101 9.98 -16.73 7.00
C THR A 101 8.60 -17.33 6.78
N ASP A 102 8.46 -18.30 5.88
CA ASP A 102 7.17 -18.95 5.59
C ASP A 102 6.64 -19.63 6.87
N PRO A 103 5.54 -19.14 7.48
CA PRO A 103 5.00 -19.73 8.71
C PRO A 103 4.42 -21.13 8.46
N ARG A 104 4.25 -21.56 7.20
CA ARG A 104 3.80 -22.91 6.83
C ARG A 104 4.93 -23.92 6.70
N ARG A 105 6.20 -23.50 6.82
CA ARG A 105 7.35 -24.40 6.76
C ARG A 105 7.65 -24.96 8.15
N SER A 106 6.92 -26.00 8.56
CA SER A 106 7.31 -26.79 9.73
C SER A 106 8.75 -27.29 9.56
N PRO A 107 9.59 -27.26 10.61
CA PRO A 107 10.91 -27.88 10.56
C PRO A 107 10.74 -29.37 10.23
N ALA A 108 11.51 -29.86 9.26
CA ALA A 108 11.51 -31.28 8.92
C ALA A 108 11.81 -32.09 10.20
N PRO A 109 11.08 -33.18 10.48
CA PRO A 109 11.32 -33.97 11.67
C PRO A 109 12.75 -34.52 11.65
N SER A 110 13.48 -34.33 12.75
CA SER A 110 14.83 -34.84 12.92
C SER A 110 14.87 -36.35 12.65
N PRO A 111 15.87 -36.85 11.90
CA PRO A 111 15.99 -38.28 11.66
C PRO A 111 16.19 -39.00 13.00
N ARG A 112 15.36 -40.02 13.25
CA ARG A 112 15.50 -40.86 14.45
C ARG A 112 16.85 -41.57 14.40
N PRO A 113 17.61 -41.60 15.50
CA PRO A 113 18.82 -42.41 15.58
C PRO A 113 18.48 -43.90 15.44
N ARG A 114 19.38 -44.64 14.78
CA ARG A 114 19.30 -46.09 14.54
C ARG A 114 19.46 -46.89 15.83
#